data_AF-A0A5N6VXN6-F1
#
_entry.id   AF-A0A5N6VXN6-F1
#
_cell.length_a   1.000
_cell.length_b   1.000
_cell.length_c   1.000
_cell.angle_alpha   90.00
_cell.angle_beta   90.00
_cell.angle_gamma   90.00
#
_symmetry.space_group_name_H-M   'P 1'
#
loop_
_entity.id
_entity.type
_entity.pdbx_description
1 polymer ?
#
loop_
_entity_poly.entity_id
_entity_poly.type
_entity_poly.pdbx_seq_one_letter_code
_entity_poly.pdbx_strand_id
1 'polypeptide(L)'
;MVLKLSARPLGHYVCGNSELGTTRVYFSILKHILQDGGGVIRISHVDRTKILSYGEPSLGRYLCRLHIWRCTADFSACKDFYELMCAVEGVYEQWRQIVCSKPKPRWKFVQPNTFVNGDEVELRVYEASNEGIIQSWAERETQAGEISCVSARIKVERCPSTTTTIH
;
A
#
# COMPACT_ATOMS: atom_id res chain seq x y z
N MET A 1 0.40 17.28 -2.60
CA MET A 1 1.25 16.08 -2.39
C MET A 1 0.70 15.18 -1.27
N VAL A 2 0.10 15.75 -0.22
CA VAL A 2 -0.52 15.02 0.90
C VAL A 2 -1.68 14.12 0.45
N LEU A 3 -2.61 14.62 -0.37
CA LEU A 3 -3.63 13.79 -1.06
C LEU A 3 -3.07 12.55 -1.79
N LYS A 4 -1.88 12.65 -2.41
CA LYS A 4 -1.28 11.52 -3.15
C LYS A 4 -0.77 10.41 -2.21
N LEU A 5 -0.55 10.68 -0.94
CA LEU A 5 -0.10 9.71 0.07
C LEU A 5 -1.27 9.25 0.96
N SER A 6 -2.10 10.18 1.42
CA SER A 6 -3.20 9.90 2.34
C SER A 6 -4.40 9.24 1.67
N ALA A 7 -4.72 9.59 0.42
CA ALA A 7 -5.88 9.04 -0.29
C ALA A 7 -5.51 7.86 -1.20
N ARG A 8 -4.23 7.47 -1.26
CA ARG A 8 -3.75 6.27 -2.00
C ARG A 8 -4.50 4.99 -1.62
N PRO A 9 -4.85 4.77 -0.33
CA PRO A 9 -5.69 3.65 0.06
C PRO A 9 -7.06 3.64 -0.64
N LEU A 10 -7.66 4.80 -0.93
CA LEU A 10 -8.97 4.83 -1.59
C LEU A 10 -8.94 4.27 -3.03
N GLY A 11 -7.78 4.23 -3.68
CA GLY A 11 -7.63 3.72 -5.04
C GLY A 11 -7.81 2.21 -5.19
N HIS A 12 -7.75 1.43 -4.11
CA HIS A 12 -8.05 -0.01 -4.13
C HIS A 12 -9.47 -0.31 -3.60
N TYR A 13 -10.27 0.71 -3.30
CA TYR A 13 -11.64 0.52 -2.84
C TYR A 13 -12.53 0.16 -4.04
N VAL A 14 -13.02 -1.08 -4.09
CA VAL A 14 -14.01 -1.53 -5.09
C VAL A 14 -15.39 -1.45 -4.42
N CYS A 15 -16.27 -0.59 -4.94
CA CYS A 15 -17.66 -0.53 -4.48
C CYS A 15 -18.36 -1.81 -4.94
N GLY A 16 -18.77 -2.67 -3.99
CA GLY A 16 -19.52 -3.91 -4.27
C GLY A 16 -18.97 -5.17 -3.61
N ASN A 17 -17.69 -5.20 -3.22
CA ASN A 17 -17.12 -6.29 -2.42
C ASN A 17 -16.75 -5.78 -1.02
N SER A 18 -17.32 -6.41 0.01
CA SER A 18 -16.98 -6.19 1.44
C SER A 18 -15.55 -6.62 1.80
N GLU A 19 -14.85 -7.25 0.87
CA GLU A 19 -13.50 -7.77 1.06
C GLU A 19 -12.44 -6.76 0.59
N LEU A 20 -11.96 -5.99 1.54
CA LEU A 20 -10.87 -5.04 1.36
C LEU A 20 -9.78 -5.36 2.38
N GLY A 21 -8.59 -5.76 1.90
CA GLY A 21 -7.42 -6.05 2.72
C GLY A 21 -6.78 -4.81 3.38
N THR A 22 -5.45 -4.80 3.49
CA THR A 22 -4.58 -3.86 4.24
C THR A 22 -4.93 -2.37 4.10
N THR A 23 -5.55 -2.01 2.99
CA THR A 23 -5.98 -0.66 2.62
C THR A 23 -7.00 -0.03 3.58
N ARG A 24 -7.92 -0.82 4.16
CA ARG A 24 -8.92 -0.32 5.14
C ARG A 24 -8.27 0.28 6.38
N VAL A 25 -7.20 -0.37 6.86
CA VAL A 25 -6.48 0.02 8.08
C VAL A 25 -5.89 1.42 7.93
N TYR A 26 -5.24 1.70 6.78
CA TYR A 26 -4.65 3.02 6.55
C TYR A 26 -5.71 4.11 6.45
N PHE A 27 -6.86 3.81 5.84
CA PHE A 27 -7.95 4.77 5.76
C PHE A 27 -8.60 5.02 7.12
N SER A 28 -8.81 3.99 7.94
CA SER A 28 -9.39 4.14 9.28
C SER A 28 -8.50 4.97 10.20
N ILE A 29 -7.17 4.76 10.15
CA ILE A 29 -6.18 5.58 10.87
C ILE A 29 -6.23 7.04 10.40
N LEU A 30 -6.25 7.26 9.08
CA LEU A 30 -6.37 8.60 8.52
C LEU A 30 -7.66 9.29 8.95
N LYS A 31 -8.80 8.60 8.84
CA LYS A 31 -10.12 9.12 9.24
C LYS A 31 -10.14 9.47 10.72
N HIS A 32 -9.53 8.64 11.57
CA HIS A 32 -9.42 8.93 13.02
C HIS A 32 -8.64 10.22 13.28
N ILE A 33 -7.46 10.38 12.67
CA ILE A 33 -6.64 11.59 12.85
C ILE A 33 -7.33 12.82 12.25
N LEU A 34 -8.11 12.68 11.17
CA LEU A 34 -8.88 13.79 10.61
C LEU A 34 -10.01 14.24 11.54
N GLN A 35 -10.63 13.31 12.28
CA GLN A 35 -11.72 13.61 13.21
C GLN A 35 -11.22 14.13 14.57
N ASP A 36 -10.16 13.54 15.12
CA ASP A 36 -9.71 13.74 16.51
C ASP A 36 -8.31 14.42 16.61
N GLY A 37 -7.62 14.60 15.49
CA GLY A 37 -6.23 15.09 15.46
C GLY A 37 -6.06 16.60 15.44
N GLY A 38 -7.00 17.41 15.94
CA GLY A 38 -6.80 18.86 16.14
C GLY A 38 -6.35 19.66 14.89
N GLY A 39 -6.65 19.16 13.69
CA GLY A 39 -6.23 19.76 12.42
C GLY A 39 -4.77 19.51 12.03
N VAL A 40 -4.11 18.47 12.57
CA VAL A 40 -2.74 18.03 12.18
C VAL A 40 -2.66 17.73 10.70
N ILE A 41 -3.65 17.02 10.16
CA ILE A 41 -3.72 16.64 8.74
C ILE A 41 -4.82 17.44 8.07
N ARG A 42 -4.45 18.13 6.98
CA ARG A 42 -5.38 18.71 6.01
C ARG A 42 -5.08 18.11 4.63
N ILE A 43 -6.08 18.16 3.74
CA ILE A 43 -6.02 17.62 2.38
C ILE A 43 -4.74 18.06 1.62
N SER A 44 -4.34 19.32 1.80
CA SER A 44 -3.20 19.92 1.12
C SER A 44 -1.89 19.82 1.91
N HIS A 45 -1.93 19.82 3.25
CA HIS A 45 -0.77 20.06 4.12
C HIS A 45 -0.84 19.27 5.43
N VAL A 46 0.31 18.90 5.98
CA VAL A 46 0.46 18.30 7.32
C VAL A 46 1.19 19.29 8.21
N ASP A 47 0.56 19.73 9.29
CA ASP A 47 1.16 20.64 10.26
C ASP A 47 2.08 19.88 11.21
N ARG A 48 3.39 20.03 11.01
CA ARG A 48 4.42 19.32 11.78
C ARG A 48 4.43 19.70 13.26
N THR A 49 4.03 20.93 13.58
CA THR A 49 4.05 21.44 14.95
C THR A 49 3.03 20.72 15.85
N LYS A 50 1.96 20.20 15.24
CA LYS A 50 0.85 19.54 15.93
C LYS A 50 1.00 18.02 16.02
N ILE A 51 2.00 17.44 15.35
CA ILE A 51 2.16 15.98 15.29
C ILE A 51 2.33 15.41 16.70
N LEU A 52 3.23 15.97 17.50
CA LEU A 52 3.51 15.48 18.85
C LEU A 52 2.39 15.84 19.84
N SER A 53 1.81 17.02 19.71
CA SER A 53 0.81 17.51 20.68
C SER A 53 -0.59 16.93 20.47
N TYR A 54 -1.04 16.79 19.22
CA TYR A 54 -2.40 16.33 18.89
C TYR A 54 -2.41 15.02 18.11
N GLY A 55 -1.43 14.80 17.22
CA GLY A 55 -1.38 13.62 16.37
C GLY A 55 -1.09 12.34 17.15
N GLU A 56 0.00 12.34 17.93
CA GLU A 56 0.43 11.20 18.73
C GLU A 56 -0.62 10.80 19.78
N PRO A 57 -1.19 11.72 20.59
CA PRO A 57 -2.22 11.33 21.56
C PRO A 57 -3.50 10.82 20.91
N SER A 58 -3.90 11.39 19.76
CA SER A 58 -5.09 10.92 19.02
C SER A 58 -4.91 9.50 18.51
N LEU A 59 -3.76 9.20 17.90
CA LEU A 59 -3.44 7.86 17.44
C LEU A 59 -3.28 6.87 18.62
N GLY A 60 -2.68 7.31 19.73
CA GLY A 60 -2.58 6.53 20.95
C GLY A 60 -3.94 6.08 21.48
N ARG A 61 -4.93 6.99 21.54
CA ARG A 61 -6.31 6.64 21.92
C ARG A 61 -6.94 5.62 20.98
N TYR A 62 -6.75 5.79 19.68
CA TYR A 62 -7.28 4.87 18.67
C TYR A 62 -6.72 3.45 18.83
N LEU A 63 -5.39 3.33 18.87
CA LEU A 63 -4.70 2.04 18.98
C LEU A 63 -4.96 1.38 20.34
N CYS A 64 -5.00 2.15 21.42
CA CYS A 64 -5.31 1.65 22.76
C CYS A 64 -6.73 1.04 22.79
N ARG A 65 -7.72 1.72 22.20
CA ARG A 65 -9.10 1.20 22.13
C ARG A 65 -9.18 -0.12 21.36
N LEU A 66 -8.54 -0.20 20.19
CA LEU A 66 -8.47 -1.46 19.42
C LEU A 66 -7.75 -2.57 20.19
N HIS A 67 -6.68 -2.23 20.90
CA HIS A 67 -5.93 -3.19 21.70
C HIS A 67 -6.76 -3.75 22.86
N ILE A 68 -7.49 -2.89 23.58
CA ILE A 68 -8.38 -3.31 24.67
C ILE A 68 -9.40 -4.32 24.15
N TRP A 69 -10.12 -4.03 23.06
CA TRP A 69 -11.12 -4.95 22.52
C TRP A 69 -10.52 -6.26 22.02
N ARG A 70 -9.32 -6.22 21.44
CA ARG A 70 -8.58 -7.44 21.07
C ARG A 70 -8.26 -8.28 22.31
N CYS A 71 -7.80 -7.67 23.40
CA CYS A 71 -7.45 -8.37 24.63
C CYS A 71 -8.67 -8.88 25.41
N THR A 72 -9.79 -8.17 25.37
CA THR A 72 -11.05 -8.57 26.02
C THR A 72 -11.94 -9.45 25.14
N ALA A 73 -11.51 -9.75 23.91
CA ALA A 73 -12.30 -10.47 22.91
C ALA A 73 -13.69 -9.85 22.64
N ASP A 74 -13.83 -8.52 22.78
CA ASP A 74 -15.08 -7.81 22.47
C ASP A 74 -15.18 -7.54 20.97
N PHE A 75 -15.71 -8.54 20.25
CA PHE A 75 -15.86 -8.46 18.80
C PHE A 75 -16.95 -7.45 18.38
N SER A 76 -18.06 -7.39 19.11
CA SER A 76 -19.19 -6.50 18.81
C SER A 76 -18.77 -5.04 18.77
N ALA A 77 -18.21 -4.53 19.86
CA ALA A 77 -17.82 -3.12 19.95
C ALA A 77 -16.71 -2.78 18.96
N CYS A 78 -15.76 -3.70 18.76
CA CYS A 78 -14.69 -3.52 17.79
C CYS A 78 -15.23 -3.45 16.36
N LYS A 79 -16.16 -4.33 15.99
CA LYS A 79 -16.75 -4.37 14.65
C LYS A 79 -17.50 -3.08 14.35
N ASP A 80 -18.41 -2.68 15.23
CA ASP A 80 -19.26 -1.50 15.03
C ASP A 80 -18.41 -0.23 14.85
N PHE A 81 -17.40 -0.06 15.70
CA PHE A 81 -16.48 1.07 15.59
C PHE A 81 -15.62 0.99 14.32
N TYR A 82 -15.02 -0.16 14.04
CA TYR A 82 -14.08 -0.30 12.93
C TYR A 82 -14.77 -0.21 11.56
N GLU A 83 -15.99 -0.71 11.42
CA GLU A 83 -16.81 -0.56 10.20
C GLU A 83 -17.13 0.90 9.92
N LEU A 84 -17.57 1.65 10.93
CA LEU A 84 -17.81 3.09 10.81
C LEU A 84 -16.53 3.85 10.41
N MET A 85 -15.39 3.47 10.98
CA MET A 85 -14.11 4.10 10.65
C MET A 85 -13.60 3.73 9.24
N CYS A 86 -13.98 2.57 8.72
CA CYS A 86 -13.64 2.16 7.37
C CYS A 86 -14.61 2.64 6.29
N ALA A 87 -15.82 3.09 6.67
CA ALA A 87 -16.84 3.53 5.73
C ALA A 87 -16.38 4.76 4.93
N VAL A 88 -16.40 4.62 3.60
CA VAL A 88 -16.06 5.65 2.62
C VAL A 88 -17.37 6.26 2.11
N GLU A 89 -17.85 7.29 2.78
CA GLU A 89 -19.12 7.95 2.47
C GLU A 89 -18.95 9.46 2.32
N GLY A 90 -19.87 10.11 1.60
CA GLY A 90 -19.89 11.56 1.42
C GLY A 90 -18.62 12.12 0.78
N VAL A 91 -17.93 13.01 1.48
CA VAL A 91 -16.71 13.70 0.98
C VAL A 91 -15.60 12.70 0.64
N TYR A 92 -15.51 11.57 1.36
CA TYR A 92 -14.47 10.56 1.12
C TYR A 92 -14.67 9.82 -0.21
N GLU A 93 -15.92 9.67 -0.67
CA GLU A 93 -16.22 9.07 -1.98
C GLU A 93 -15.77 9.98 -3.14
N GLN A 94 -15.94 11.29 -2.98
CA GLN A 94 -15.42 12.26 -3.96
C GLN A 94 -13.89 12.18 -4.06
N TRP A 95 -13.20 12.07 -2.92
CA TRP A 95 -11.74 11.88 -2.92
C TRP A 95 -11.34 10.58 -3.58
N ARG A 96 -12.09 9.50 -3.35
CA ARG A 96 -11.88 8.21 -4.00
C ARG A 96 -11.95 8.34 -5.51
N GLN A 97 -13.00 8.96 -6.06
CA GLN A 97 -13.14 9.16 -7.51
C GLN A 97 -11.93 9.91 -8.11
N ILE A 98 -11.44 10.94 -7.42
CA ILE A 98 -10.26 11.71 -7.85
C ILE A 98 -8.99 10.84 -7.82
N VAL A 99 -8.83 9.96 -6.83
CA VAL A 99 -7.68 9.05 -6.76
C VAL A 99 -7.77 7.96 -7.83
N CYS A 100 -8.94 7.37 -8.02
CA CYS A 100 -9.19 6.34 -9.02
C CYS A 100 -9.00 6.84 -10.45
N SER A 101 -9.30 8.12 -10.72
CA SER A 101 -9.03 8.74 -12.04
C SER A 101 -7.54 8.93 -12.34
N LYS A 102 -6.66 8.81 -11.34
CA LYS A 102 -5.20 8.97 -11.48
C LYS A 102 -4.47 7.71 -11.03
N PRO A 103 -4.68 6.55 -11.69
CA PRO A 103 -4.04 5.30 -11.32
C PRO A 103 -2.53 5.44 -11.51
N LYS A 104 -1.77 5.07 -10.48
CA LYS A 104 -0.31 4.93 -10.60
C LYS A 104 0.02 3.47 -10.86
N PRO A 105 0.85 3.15 -11.87
CA PRO A 105 1.29 1.77 -12.07
C PRO A 105 2.03 1.29 -10.83
N ARG A 106 1.72 0.06 -10.41
CA ARG A 106 2.43 -0.59 -9.29
C ARG A 106 3.84 -0.92 -9.74
N TRP A 107 4.78 -0.81 -8.81
CA TRP A 107 6.15 -1.24 -9.06
C TRP A 107 6.19 -2.76 -9.20
N LYS A 108 7.00 -3.23 -10.14
CA LYS A 108 7.36 -4.64 -10.24
C LYS A 108 8.76 -4.79 -9.65
N PHE A 109 9.13 -5.98 -9.22
CA PHE A 109 10.43 -6.22 -8.61
C PHE A 109 11.09 -7.35 -9.39
N VAL A 110 12.33 -7.14 -9.81
CA VAL A 110 13.18 -8.24 -10.29
C VAL A 110 13.88 -8.79 -9.07
N GLN A 111 13.85 -10.11 -8.95
CA GLN A 111 14.55 -10.80 -7.89
C GLN A 111 15.81 -11.41 -8.49
N PRO A 112 17.02 -11.10 -7.99
CA PRO A 112 18.18 -11.92 -8.29
C PRO A 112 17.96 -13.37 -7.87
N ASN A 113 18.67 -14.27 -8.54
CA ASN A 113 18.72 -15.68 -8.21
C ASN A 113 20.12 -16.02 -7.70
N THR A 114 20.20 -17.03 -6.83
CA THR A 114 21.46 -17.60 -6.35
C THR A 114 21.69 -18.96 -7.01
N PHE A 115 22.93 -19.23 -7.42
CA PHE A 115 23.35 -20.47 -8.05
C PHE A 115 24.49 -21.09 -7.25
N VAL A 116 24.44 -22.39 -7.03
CA VAL A 116 25.52 -23.13 -6.35
C VAL A 116 26.42 -23.75 -7.40
N ASN A 117 27.68 -23.28 -7.46
CA ASN A 117 28.73 -23.81 -8.33
C ASN A 117 29.77 -24.52 -7.46
N GLY A 118 29.54 -25.80 -7.16
CA GLY A 118 30.40 -26.56 -6.25
C GLY A 118 30.24 -26.07 -4.80
N ASP A 119 31.30 -25.49 -4.24
CA ASP A 119 31.32 -24.94 -2.88
C ASP A 119 31.06 -23.41 -2.83
N GLU A 120 30.93 -22.75 -3.99
CA GLU A 120 30.69 -21.30 -4.08
C GLU A 120 29.23 -20.98 -4.49
N VAL A 121 28.69 -19.89 -3.94
CA VAL A 121 27.35 -19.38 -4.25
C VAL A 121 27.47 -18.10 -5.08
N GLU A 122 27.00 -18.14 -6.31
CA GLU A 122 26.97 -16.99 -7.22
C GLU A 122 25.61 -16.29 -7.16
N LEU A 123 25.61 -14.96 -7.01
CA LEU A 123 24.41 -14.14 -7.09
C LEU A 123 24.27 -13.55 -8.49
N ARG A 124 23.23 -13.95 -9.21
CA ARG A 124 22.92 -13.40 -10.53
C ARG A 124 21.85 -12.31 -10.43
N VAL A 125 22.24 -11.12 -10.85
CA VAL A 125 21.36 -9.94 -10.88
C VAL A 125 20.86 -9.73 -12.31
N TYR A 126 19.56 -9.51 -12.46
CA TYR A 126 18.93 -9.23 -13.75
C TYR A 126 18.61 -7.74 -13.88
N GLU A 127 18.49 -7.29 -15.12
CA GLU A 127 18.15 -5.90 -15.42
C GLU A 127 16.75 -5.54 -14.91
N ALA A 128 16.58 -4.26 -14.56
CA ALA A 128 15.34 -3.67 -14.10
C ALA A 128 14.26 -3.50 -15.19
N SER A 129 14.03 -4.52 -16.03
CA SER A 129 13.15 -4.51 -17.20
C SER A 129 12.10 -5.63 -17.13
N ASN A 130 11.09 -5.61 -18.02
CA ASN A 130 10.12 -6.71 -18.06
C ASN A 130 10.78 -8.01 -18.52
N GLU A 131 11.75 -7.91 -19.42
CA GLU A 131 12.60 -8.99 -19.92
C GLU A 131 13.44 -9.58 -18.79
N GLY A 132 14.04 -8.74 -17.95
CA GLY A 132 14.79 -9.16 -16.76
C GLY A 132 13.91 -9.87 -15.73
N ILE A 133 12.64 -9.48 -15.58
CA ILE A 133 11.66 -10.23 -14.77
C ILE A 133 11.48 -11.63 -15.36
N ILE A 134 11.17 -11.74 -16.64
CA ILE A 134 10.90 -13.03 -17.29
C ILE A 134 12.12 -13.95 -17.19
N GLN A 135 13.32 -13.43 -17.45
CA GLN A 135 14.57 -14.18 -17.30
C GLN A 135 14.79 -14.67 -15.87
N SER A 136 14.56 -13.81 -14.87
CA SER A 136 14.70 -14.21 -13.46
C SER A 136 13.76 -15.35 -13.06
N TRP A 137 12.57 -15.45 -13.67
CA TRP A 137 11.65 -16.55 -13.42
C TRP A 137 12.01 -17.82 -14.21
N ALA A 138 12.39 -17.69 -15.48
CA ALA A 138 12.76 -18.82 -16.33
C ALA A 138 13.98 -19.59 -15.79
N GLU A 139 14.99 -18.86 -15.31
CA GLU A 139 16.21 -19.47 -14.74
C GLU A 139 16.00 -20.02 -13.32
N ARG A 140 14.91 -19.66 -12.64
CA ARG A 140 14.59 -20.15 -11.29
C ARG A 140 14.03 -21.57 -11.29
N GLU A 141 13.24 -21.95 -12.29
CA GLU A 141 12.63 -23.30 -12.35
C GLU A 141 13.51 -24.35 -13.00
N THR A 142 14.46 -23.93 -13.84
CA THR A 142 15.28 -24.84 -14.65
C THR A 142 16.40 -25.51 -13.87
N GLN A 143 16.71 -25.07 -12.64
CA GLN A 143 17.75 -25.66 -11.79
C GLN A 143 17.21 -25.90 -10.37
N ALA A 144 16.71 -27.10 -10.13
CA ALA A 144 16.24 -27.59 -8.82
C ALA A 144 17.40 -27.91 -7.86
N GLY A 145 18.23 -26.92 -7.52
CA GLY A 145 19.13 -26.94 -6.37
C GLY A 145 18.74 -25.80 -5.42
N GLU A 146 18.84 -25.97 -4.11
CA GLU A 146 18.34 -25.03 -3.08
C GLU A 146 18.65 -23.54 -3.38
N ILE A 147 17.65 -22.79 -3.87
CA ILE A 147 17.76 -21.36 -4.19
C ILE A 147 17.22 -20.53 -3.02
N SER A 148 17.98 -19.54 -2.55
CA SER A 148 17.50 -18.49 -1.65
C SER A 148 17.49 -17.11 -2.33
N CYS A 149 16.46 -16.30 -2.06
CA CYS A 149 16.15 -15.11 -2.84
C CYS A 149 16.38 -13.78 -2.10
N VAL A 150 16.94 -12.80 -2.80
CA VAL A 150 17.00 -11.37 -2.41
C VAL A 150 16.27 -10.56 -3.50
N SER A 151 15.73 -9.35 -3.24
CA SER A 151 14.84 -8.64 -4.19
C SER A 151 15.31 -7.22 -4.53
N ALA A 152 15.24 -6.81 -5.80
CA ALA A 152 15.54 -5.45 -6.30
C ALA A 152 14.28 -4.72 -6.83
N ARG A 153 14.23 -3.38 -6.73
CA ARG A 153 13.04 -2.56 -7.03
C ARG A 153 13.00 -1.99 -8.45
N ILE A 154 11.86 -2.09 -9.13
CA ILE A 154 11.65 -1.54 -10.48
C ILE A 154 10.34 -0.76 -10.57
N LYS A 155 10.42 0.46 -11.10
CA LYS A 155 9.23 1.20 -11.52
C LYS A 155 8.95 0.84 -12.97
N VAL A 156 8.02 -0.10 -13.20
CA VAL A 156 7.53 -0.37 -14.55
C VAL A 156 6.57 0.75 -14.93
N GLU A 157 7.07 1.66 -15.76
CA GLU A 157 6.22 2.62 -16.44
C GLU A 157 5.37 1.83 -17.46
N ARG A 158 4.08 2.17 -17.57
CA ARG A 158 3.22 1.57 -18.60
C ARG A 158 3.93 1.74 -19.94
N CYS A 159 4.02 0.67 -20.72
CA CYS A 159 4.37 0.77 -22.15
C CYS A 159 3.61 1.97 -22.72
N PRO A 160 4.27 2.95 -23.37
CA PRO A 160 3.55 3.90 -24.18
C PRO A 160 2.81 3.04 -25.22
N SER A 161 1.49 3.01 -25.12
CA SER A 161 0.65 2.43 -26.17
C SER A 161 1.10 3.08 -27.47
N THR A 162 1.54 2.23 -28.38
CA THR A 162 1.95 2.52 -29.74
C THR A 162 1.19 3.73 -30.29
N THR A 163 1.94 4.75 -30.70
CA THR A 163 1.44 5.86 -31.50
C THR A 163 0.79 5.29 -32.75
N THR A 164 -0.54 5.21 -32.74
CA THR A 164 -1.33 5.02 -33.95
C THR A 164 -1.49 6.39 -34.59
N THR A 165 -0.52 6.75 -35.44
CA THR A 165 -0.73 7.77 -36.48
C THR A 165 -1.70 7.17 -37.49
N ILE A 166 -2.92 7.68 -37.54
CA ILE A 166 -3.80 7.53 -38.69
C ILE A 166 -3.88 8.91 -39.33
N HIS A 167 -3.66 8.92 -40.64
CA HIS A 167 -3.72 10.07 -41.54
C HIS A 167 -5.04 10.84 -41.44
#